data_AF-A0A0K2TX64-F1
#
_entry.id   AF-A0A0K2TX64-F1
#
_cell.length_a   1.000
_cell.length_b   1.000
_cell.length_c   1.000
_cell.angle_alpha   90.00
_cell.angle_beta   90.00
_cell.angle_gamma   90.00
#
_symmetry.space_group_name_H-M   'P 1'
#
loop_
_entity.id
_entity.type
_entity.pdbx_description
1 polymer ?
#
loop_
_entity_poly.entity_id
_entity_poly.type
_entity_poly.pdbx_seq_one_letter_code
_entity_poly.pdbx_strand_id
1 'polypeptide(L)'
;MVKMLKKIIQELKLNQLATFIFIFRVPSSFKVIQGAHQLSDATNIKREVLKIAVHDYNDTTKSNDVAVLLLQKYQITTRDQSHPSSPISLAPANYNVSGRDCVITGWGKLHSPGMELPDKLQKAFVTIMSNEGCASTLSSYPWDGRYMLC
;
A
#
# COMPACT_ATOMS: atom_id res chain seq x y z
N MET A 1 -6.28 4.14 -14.87
CA MET A 1 -5.61 4.01 -13.56
C MET A 1 -4.42 4.98 -13.40
N VAL A 2 -3.26 4.76 -14.03
CA VAL A 2 -2.04 5.61 -13.84
C VAL A 2 -2.26 7.10 -14.16
N LYS A 3 -3.03 7.45 -15.21
CA LYS A 3 -3.35 8.86 -15.51
C LYS A 3 -4.25 9.52 -14.45
N MET A 4 -5.19 8.77 -13.86
CA MET A 4 -6.09 9.25 -12.82
C MET A 4 -5.36 9.38 -11.47
N LEU A 5 -4.56 8.38 -11.11
CA LEU A 5 -3.69 8.41 -9.93
C LEU A 5 -2.63 9.51 -10.04
N LYS A 6 -1.99 9.69 -11.20
CA LYS A 6 -1.06 10.81 -11.43
C LYS A 6 -1.77 12.16 -11.33
N LYS A 7 -2.97 12.32 -11.89
CA LYS A 7 -3.76 13.56 -11.76
C LYS A 7 -4.15 13.84 -10.30
N ILE A 8 -4.61 12.83 -9.56
CA ILE A 8 -4.99 12.96 -8.14
C ILE A 8 -3.75 13.25 -7.27
N ILE A 9 -2.63 12.57 -7.49
CA ILE A 9 -1.38 12.76 -6.74
C ILE A 9 -0.75 14.13 -7.06
N GLN A 10 -0.82 14.57 -8.32
CA GLN A 10 -0.27 15.84 -8.79
C GLN A 10 -1.13 17.04 -8.37
N GLU A 11 -2.46 16.92 -8.37
CA GLU A 11 -3.35 17.99 -7.87
C GLU A 11 -3.38 18.09 -6.34
N LEU A 12 -3.09 17.00 -5.61
CA LEU A 12 -3.19 16.99 -4.14
C LEU A 12 -1.83 16.97 -3.41
N LYS A 13 -0.69 17.00 -4.12
CA LYS A 13 0.67 16.86 -3.54
C LYS A 13 0.74 15.68 -2.54
N LEU A 14 0.07 14.58 -2.87
CA LEU A 14 -0.13 13.46 -1.95
C LEU A 14 1.08 12.54 -1.98
N ASN A 15 1.81 12.53 -0.86
CA ASN A 15 2.98 11.67 -0.68
C ASN A 15 2.66 10.28 -0.15
N GLN A 16 1.40 9.85 -0.06
CA GLN A 16 1.05 8.58 0.58
C GLN A 16 -0.07 7.86 -0.19
N LEU A 17 0.28 6.72 -0.78
CA LEU A 17 -0.67 5.72 -1.26
C LEU A 17 -0.79 4.64 -0.19
N ALA A 18 -2.01 4.30 0.19
CA ALA A 18 -2.28 3.19 1.08
C ALA A 18 -3.30 2.27 0.40
N THR A 19 -2.88 1.06 0.05
CA THR A 19 -3.75 -0.02 -0.42
C THR A 19 -4.36 -0.70 0.80
N PHE A 20 -5.65 -0.48 1.01
CA PHE A 20 -6.46 -1.17 2.01
C PHE A 20 -7.84 -1.40 1.39
N ILE A 21 -8.41 -2.58 1.62
CA ILE A 21 -9.79 -2.90 1.25
C ILE A 21 -10.70 -2.08 2.16
N PHE A 22 -11.16 -0.92 1.69
CA PHE A 22 -12.01 0.00 2.45
C PHE A 22 -13.48 -0.44 2.38
N ILE A 23 -13.90 -1.29 3.31
CA ILE A 23 -15.32 -1.37 3.70
C ILE A 23 -15.73 -0.07 4.42
N PHE A 24 -14.78 0.63 5.05
CA PHE A 24 -15.03 1.84 5.82
C PHE A 24 -14.55 3.10 5.09
N ARG A 25 -15.47 4.02 4.76
CA ARG A 25 -15.16 5.30 4.09
C ARG A 25 -15.10 6.49 5.05
N VAL A 26 -14.98 6.23 6.36
CA VAL A 26 -15.03 7.27 7.39
C VAL A 26 -13.59 7.70 7.73
N PRO A 27 -13.13 8.91 7.36
CA PRO A 27 -11.73 9.31 7.58
C PRO A 27 -11.32 9.23 9.06
N SER A 28 -12.20 9.60 9.98
CA SER A 28 -11.93 9.60 11.42
C SER A 28 -11.76 8.22 12.05
N SER A 29 -12.08 7.13 11.35
CA SER A 29 -11.81 5.77 11.83
C SER A 29 -10.38 5.31 11.56
N PHE A 30 -9.57 6.12 10.88
CA PHE A 30 -8.21 5.77 10.48
C PHE A 30 -7.17 6.77 10.97
N LYS A 31 -6.01 6.24 11.33
CA LYS A 31 -4.78 7.01 11.52
C LYS A 31 -3.66 6.34 10.74
N VAL A 32 -2.77 7.15 10.17
CA VAL A 32 -1.56 6.65 9.50
C VAL A 32 -0.37 6.83 10.42
N ILE A 33 0.41 5.76 10.61
CA ILE A 33 1.70 5.83 11.30
C ILE A 33 2.81 5.88 10.25
N GLN A 34 3.62 6.93 10.26
CA GLN A 34 4.63 7.18 9.24
C GLN A 34 6.03 6.93 9.81
N GLY A 35 6.90 6.28 9.02
CA GLY A 35 8.30 6.03 9.41
C GLY A 35 8.46 5.02 10.57
N ALA A 36 7.44 4.21 10.85
CA ALA A 36 7.50 3.21 11.90
C ALA A 36 8.52 2.11 11.54
N HIS A 37 9.33 1.72 12.51
CA HIS A 37 10.16 0.52 12.44
C HIS A 37 9.74 -0.51 13.50
N GLN A 38 9.39 -0.05 14.71
CA GLN A 38 8.81 -0.83 15.79
C GLN A 38 7.40 -0.30 16.07
N LEU A 39 6.39 -1.17 16.15
CA LEU A 39 5.01 -0.73 16.39
C LEU A 39 4.80 -0.25 17.82
N SER A 40 5.53 -0.85 18.77
CA SER A 40 5.55 -0.54 20.19
C SER A 40 6.17 0.84 20.51
N ASP A 41 6.86 1.46 19.55
CA ASP A 41 7.51 2.74 19.75
C ASP A 41 6.48 3.86 19.96
N ALA A 42 6.44 4.39 21.18
CA ALA A 42 5.52 5.46 21.58
C ALA A 42 5.79 6.80 20.87
N THR A 43 6.98 6.97 20.27
CA THR A 43 7.39 8.18 19.57
C THR A 43 7.01 8.19 18.08
N ASN A 44 6.46 7.08 17.58
CA ASN A 44 5.93 6.94 16.24
C ASN A 44 5.03 8.11 15.81
N ILE A 45 5.24 8.60 14.59
CA ILE A 45 4.55 9.76 14.05
C ILE A 45 3.17 9.35 13.54
N LYS A 46 2.12 9.86 14.19
CA LYS A 46 0.72 9.62 13.82
C LYS A 46 0.17 10.79 13.00
N ARG A 47 -0.58 10.47 11.94
CA ARG A 47 -1.21 11.42 11.02
C ARG A 47 -2.71 11.14 10.94
N GLU A 48 -3.50 12.19 11.09
CA GLU A 48 -4.95 12.14 10.89
C GLU A 48 -5.28 12.05 9.40
N VAL A 49 -6.30 11.26 9.08
CA VAL A 49 -6.84 11.13 7.72
C VAL A 49 -7.97 12.14 7.55
N LEU A 50 -7.82 13.06 6.60
CA LEU A 50 -8.81 14.09 6.28
C LEU A 50 -9.84 13.60 5.26
N LYS A 51 -9.40 12.81 4.27
CA LYS A 51 -10.26 12.31 3.20
C LYS A 51 -9.77 10.96 2.70
N ILE A 52 -10.72 10.10 2.33
CA ILE A 52 -10.48 8.84 1.66
C ILE A 52 -11.10 8.93 0.27
N ALA A 53 -10.28 8.79 -0.77
CA ALA A 53 -10.72 8.69 -2.15
C ALA A 53 -10.54 7.25 -2.64
N VAL A 54 -11.63 6.47 -2.61
CA VAL A 54 -11.64 5.08 -3.07
C VAL A 54 -11.89 5.06 -4.58
N HIS A 55 -11.21 4.18 -5.31
CA HIS A 55 -11.53 3.93 -6.71
C HIS A 55 -12.89 3.19 -6.84
N ASP A 56 -13.39 3.07 -8.06
CA ASP A 56 -14.52 2.19 -8.41
C ASP A 56 -14.14 0.70 -8.26
N TYR A 57 -14.03 0.27 -7.00
CA TYR A 57 -13.71 -1.09 -6.59
C TYR A 57 -14.86 -2.05 -6.91
N ASN A 58 -14.55 -3.20 -7.48
CA ASN A 58 -15.50 -4.25 -7.74
C ASN A 58 -15.23 -5.44 -6.81
N ASP A 59 -16.18 -5.75 -5.91
CA ASP A 59 -16.01 -6.81 -4.93
C ASP A 59 -16.08 -8.23 -5.54
N THR A 60 -16.69 -8.41 -6.70
CA THR A 60 -16.76 -9.71 -7.38
C THR A 60 -15.44 -10.04 -8.08
N THR A 61 -14.93 -9.11 -8.88
CA THR A 61 -13.70 -9.30 -9.66
C THR A 61 -12.44 -8.90 -8.90
N LYS A 62 -12.60 -8.27 -7.73
CA LYS A 62 -11.52 -7.63 -6.95
C LYS A 62 -10.75 -6.56 -7.75
N SER A 63 -11.29 -6.10 -8.88
CA SER A 63 -10.63 -5.09 -9.71
C SER A 63 -10.67 -3.72 -9.06
N ASN A 64 -9.65 -2.91 -9.34
CA ASN A 64 -9.48 -1.55 -8.82
C ASN A 64 -9.39 -1.44 -7.28
N ASP A 65 -8.74 -2.42 -6.63
CA ASP A 65 -8.45 -2.36 -5.19
C ASP A 65 -7.37 -1.32 -4.87
N VAL A 66 -7.77 -0.04 -4.88
CA VAL A 66 -6.89 1.08 -4.59
C VAL A 66 -7.68 2.25 -4.02
N ALA A 67 -7.09 2.93 -3.05
CA ALA A 67 -7.59 4.19 -2.53
C ALA A 67 -6.43 5.16 -2.26
N VAL A 68 -6.77 6.44 -2.15
CA VAL A 68 -5.82 7.51 -1.81
C VAL A 68 -6.29 8.20 -0.53
N LEU A 69 -5.37 8.34 0.43
CA LEU A 69 -5.62 9.00 1.70
C LEU A 69 -5.02 10.41 1.69
N LEU A 70 -5.85 11.41 1.94
CA LEU A 70 -5.39 12.76 2.22
C LEU A 70 -5.13 12.90 3.70
N LEU A 71 -3.87 13.11 4.06
CA LEU A 71 -3.44 13.29 5.44
C LEU A 71 -3.42 14.77 5.82
N GLN A 72 -3.63 15.05 7.10
CA GLN A 72 -3.46 16.40 7.63
C GLN A 72 -2.01 16.87 7.41
N LYS A 73 -1.86 18.05 6.80
CA LYS A 73 -0.56 18.66 6.58
C LYS A 73 0.13 18.88 7.92
N TYR A 74 1.38 18.46 8.02
CA TYR A 74 2.23 18.70 9.17
C TYR A 74 3.52 19.38 8.73
N GLN A 75 4.07 20.23 9.60
CA GLN A 75 5.36 20.86 9.37
C GLN A 75 6.46 19.89 9.76
N ILE A 76 7.38 19.59 8.85
CA ILE A 76 8.51 18.71 9.15
C ILE A 76 9.29 19.32 10.34
N THR A 77 9.40 18.58 11.43
CA THR A 77 10.12 18.96 12.65
C THR A 77 11.41 18.15 12.78
N THR A 78 12.32 18.55 13.67
CA THR A 78 13.53 17.77 13.99
C THR A 78 13.23 16.32 14.46
N ARG A 79 12.01 16.03 14.92
CA ARG A 79 11.54 14.66 15.23
C ARG A 79 11.46 13.73 14.02
N ASP A 80 11.47 14.25 12.80
CA ASP A 80 11.45 13.45 11.57
C ASP A 80 12.80 12.77 11.27
N GLN A 81 13.88 13.14 11.98
CA GLN A 81 15.18 12.46 11.85
C GLN A 81 15.16 11.05 12.47
N SER A 82 14.37 10.84 13.54
CA SER A 82 14.24 9.54 14.21
C SER A 82 13.28 8.60 13.47
N HIS A 83 12.36 9.14 12.66
CA HIS A 83 11.38 8.40 11.87
C HIS A 83 11.42 8.84 10.39
N PRO A 84 12.51 8.55 9.67
CA PRO A 84 12.64 8.97 8.29
C PRO A 84 11.54 8.35 7.43
N SER A 85 10.97 9.16 6.55
CA SER A 85 9.95 8.73 5.62
C SER A 85 10.09 9.47 4.31
N SER A 86 10.05 8.73 3.20
CA SER A 86 10.14 9.24 1.85
C SER A 86 9.02 8.66 1.02
N PRO A 87 8.41 9.43 0.11
CA PRO A 87 7.52 8.86 -0.90
C PRO A 87 8.26 7.88 -1.80
N ILE A 88 7.50 6.94 -2.37
CA ILE A 88 7.98 6.03 -3.42
C ILE A 88 7.54 6.55 -4.79
N SER A 89 8.39 6.36 -5.79
CA SER A 89 8.08 6.72 -7.18
C SER A 89 6.99 5.82 -7.76
N LEU A 90 6.08 6.41 -8.53
CA LEU A 90 5.07 5.66 -9.26
C LEU A 90 5.68 5.03 -10.52
N ALA A 91 5.30 3.78 -10.79
CA ALA A 91 5.64 3.12 -12.04
C ALA A 91 5.01 3.86 -13.25
N PRO A 92 5.67 3.84 -14.42
CA PRO A 92 5.04 4.29 -15.66
C PRO A 92 3.84 3.38 -16.02
N ALA A 93 3.00 3.87 -16.94
CA ALA A 93 1.93 3.03 -17.47
C ALA A 93 2.53 1.83 -18.23
N ASN A 94 1.86 0.67 -18.16
CA ASN A 94 2.26 -0.56 -18.85
C ASN A 94 3.67 -1.05 -18.47
N TYR A 95 4.10 -0.80 -17.24
CA TYR A 95 5.40 -1.24 -16.75
C TYR A 95 5.41 -2.76 -16.54
N ASN A 96 6.18 -3.48 -17.36
CA ASN A 96 6.33 -4.93 -17.24
C ASN A 96 7.39 -5.26 -16.17
N VAL A 97 6.96 -5.99 -15.16
CA VAL A 97 7.76 -6.41 -14.00
C VAL A 97 7.88 -7.92 -13.84
N SER A 98 7.33 -8.72 -14.78
CA SER A 98 7.41 -10.17 -14.72
C SER A 98 8.86 -10.67 -14.70
N GLY A 99 9.12 -11.66 -13.86
CA GLY A 99 10.44 -12.24 -13.63
C GLY A 99 11.39 -11.37 -12.81
N ARG A 100 10.97 -10.17 -12.37
CA ARG A 100 11.81 -9.30 -11.54
C ARG A 100 11.64 -9.61 -10.07
N ASP A 101 12.73 -9.51 -9.33
CA ASP A 101 12.67 -9.52 -7.88
C ASP A 101 12.11 -8.19 -7.36
N CYS A 102 11.25 -8.28 -6.37
CA CYS A 102 10.77 -7.16 -5.59
C CYS A 102 10.89 -7.44 -4.09
N VAL A 103 10.79 -6.37 -3.31
CA VAL A 103 10.86 -6.43 -1.86
C VAL A 103 9.47 -6.17 -1.31
N ILE A 104 8.99 -7.09 -0.49
CA ILE A 104 7.80 -6.87 0.35
C ILE A 104 8.26 -6.55 1.77
N THR A 105 7.55 -5.65 2.44
CA THR A 105 7.82 -5.28 3.83
C THR A 105 6.53 -5.21 4.63
N GLY A 106 6.60 -5.48 5.93
CA GLY A 106 5.45 -5.34 6.81
C GLY A 106 5.63 -5.94 8.20
N TRP A 107 4.56 -5.82 8.99
CA TRP A 107 4.42 -6.41 10.33
C TRP A 107 3.33 -7.51 10.34
N GLY A 108 3.10 -8.14 9.19
CA GLY A 108 2.13 -9.21 9.05
C GLY A 108 2.59 -10.51 9.73
N LYS A 109 1.72 -11.51 9.73
CA LYS A 109 2.05 -12.85 10.22
C LYS A 109 3.28 -13.40 9.51
N LEU A 110 4.20 -13.97 10.26
CA LEU A 110 5.43 -14.56 9.72
C LEU A 110 5.24 -15.99 9.21
N HIS A 111 4.22 -16.68 9.70
CA HIS A 111 3.90 -18.06 9.32
C HIS A 111 2.39 -18.32 9.49
N SER A 112 1.92 -19.37 8.83
CA SER A 112 0.55 -19.88 8.96
C SER A 112 0.61 -21.40 9.19
N PRO A 113 -0.05 -21.96 10.23
CA PRO A 113 -0.92 -21.27 11.20
C PRO A 113 -0.13 -20.46 12.23
N GLY A 114 -0.58 -19.25 12.55
CA GLY A 114 0.04 -18.36 13.53
C GLY A 114 -0.75 -17.05 13.67
N MET A 115 -0.70 -16.43 14.85
CA MET A 115 -1.38 -15.15 15.14
C MET A 115 -0.42 -14.06 15.62
N GLU A 116 0.81 -14.43 15.96
CA GLU A 116 1.83 -13.49 16.43
C GLU A 116 2.24 -12.55 15.29
N LEU A 117 2.28 -11.26 15.61
CA LEU A 117 2.74 -10.22 14.71
C LEU A 117 4.08 -9.69 15.22
N PRO A 118 5.11 -9.59 14.38
CA PRO A 118 6.39 -9.05 14.79
C PRO A 118 6.24 -7.57 15.14
N ASP A 119 6.92 -7.12 16.20
CA ASP A 119 6.96 -5.69 16.53
C ASP A 119 7.85 -4.89 15.56
N LYS A 120 8.95 -5.50 15.13
CA LYS A 120 9.92 -4.90 14.20
C LYS A 120 9.52 -5.17 12.74
N LEU A 121 9.71 -4.18 11.88
CA LEU A 121 9.43 -4.27 10.44
C LEU A 121 10.25 -5.40 9.81
N GLN A 122 9.57 -6.26 9.06
CA GLN A 122 10.18 -7.37 8.35
C GLN A 122 10.28 -7.06 6.85
N LYS A 123 11.15 -7.81 6.17
CA LYS A 123 11.29 -7.76 4.71
C LYS A 123 11.51 -9.16 4.13
N ALA A 124 11.03 -9.37 2.92
CA ALA A 124 11.32 -10.57 2.13
C ALA A 124 11.51 -10.17 0.66
N PHE A 125 12.34 -10.95 -0.03
CA PHE A 125 12.50 -10.87 -1.48
C PHE A 125 11.58 -11.89 -2.13
N VAL A 126 10.84 -11.46 -3.15
CA VAL A 126 9.95 -12.32 -3.92
C VAL A 126 10.12 -12.02 -5.40
N THR A 127 10.00 -13.04 -6.23
CA THR A 127 10.07 -12.90 -7.69
C THR A 127 8.66 -12.78 -8.24
N ILE A 128 8.43 -11.76 -9.06
CA ILE A 128 7.15 -11.52 -9.72
C ILE A 128 6.96 -12.58 -10.82
N MET A 129 5.83 -13.27 -10.80
CA MET A 129 5.47 -14.26 -11.80
C MET A 129 5.03 -13.61 -13.13
N SER A 130 4.97 -14.43 -14.18
CA SER A 130 4.31 -13.99 -15.41
C SER A 130 2.79 -14.01 -15.23
N ASN A 131 2.10 -13.19 -16.01
CA ASN A 131 0.64 -13.17 -16.01
C ASN A 131 0.06 -14.56 -16.31
N GLU A 132 0.65 -15.31 -17.24
CA GLU A 132 0.24 -16.68 -17.59
C GLU A 132 0.43 -17.63 -16.39
N GLY A 133 1.55 -17.50 -15.68
CA GLY A 133 1.81 -18.26 -14.46
C GLY A 133 0.78 -17.96 -13.37
N CYS A 134 0.44 -16.69 -13.17
CA CYS A 134 -0.58 -16.30 -12.19
C CYS A 134 -1.96 -16.83 -12.58
N ALA A 135 -2.36 -16.70 -13.84
CA ALA A 135 -3.63 -17.22 -14.35
C ALA A 135 -3.79 -18.72 -14.09
N SER A 136 -2.72 -19.48 -14.29
CA SER A 136 -2.71 -20.93 -14.05
C SER A 136 -2.84 -21.26 -12.56
N THR A 137 -2.04 -20.62 -11.71
CA THR A 137 -2.00 -20.88 -10.26
C THR A 137 -3.27 -20.41 -9.54
N LEU A 138 -3.82 -19.28 -9.97
CA LEU A 138 -4.97 -18.62 -9.35
C LEU A 138 -6.28 -18.90 -10.10
N SER A 139 -6.35 -19.98 -10.88
CA SER A 139 -7.53 -20.32 -11.71
C SER A 139 -8.85 -20.42 -10.94
N SER A 140 -8.81 -20.67 -9.62
CA SER A 140 -9.99 -20.71 -8.75
C SER A 140 -10.32 -19.38 -8.06
N TYR A 141 -9.54 -18.32 -8.32
CA TYR A 141 -9.68 -17.00 -7.71
C TYR A 141 -9.95 -15.93 -8.78
N PRO A 142 -10.63 -14.83 -8.42
CA PRO A 142 -10.78 -13.69 -9.33
C PRO A 142 -9.40 -13.08 -9.59
N TRP A 143 -8.84 -13.34 -10.78
CA TRP A 143 -7.55 -12.82 -11.22
C TRP A 143 -7.66 -12.21 -12.61
N ASP A 144 -7.04 -11.04 -12.80
CA ASP A 144 -6.97 -10.33 -14.08
C ASP A 144 -5.62 -9.59 -14.20
N GLY A 145 -4.75 -10.07 -15.08
CA GLY A 145 -3.42 -9.51 -15.33
C GLY A 145 -3.40 -8.07 -15.90
N ARG A 146 -4.56 -7.46 -16.17
CA ARG A 146 -4.67 -6.03 -16.51
C ARG A 146 -4.59 -5.13 -15.28
N TYR A 147 -4.96 -5.64 -14.10
CA TYR A 147 -5.09 -4.86 -12.87
C TYR A 147 -4.37 -5.49 -11.67
N MET A 148 -3.90 -6.73 -11.79
CA MET A 148 -3.26 -7.49 -10.72
C MET A 148 -1.88 -8.00 -11.15
N LEU A 149 -1.01 -8.21 -10.18
CA LEU A 149 0.29 -8.86 -10.33
C LEU A 149 0.36 -10.05 -9.37
N CYS A 150 1.08 -11.08 -9.77
CA CYS A 150 1.77 -11.98 -8.87
C CYS A 150 3.19 -12.16 -9.44
#